data_AF-A0A359HAE8-F1
#
_entry.id   AF-A0A359HAE8-F1
#
_cell.length_a   1.000
_cell.length_b   1.000
_cell.length_c   1.000
_cell.angle_alpha   90.00
_cell.angle_beta   90.00
_cell.angle_gamma   90.00
#
_symmetry.space_group_name_H-M   'P 1'
#
loop_
_entity.id
_entity.type
_entity.pdbx_description
1 polymer ?
#
loop_
_entity_poly.entity_id
_entity_poly.type
_entity_poly.pdbx_seq_one_letter_code
_entity_poly.pdbx_strand_id
1 'polypeptide(L)' 'MTKQKTGKGIIPSVSTYKLRNSEIYYGAIRVFPSYIMTGGNILIEKSKFEMAAEDIKKMLELIG' A
#
# COMPACT_ATOMS: atom_id res chain seq x y z
N MET A 1 1.78 13.94 -30.01
CA MET A 1 2.93 13.09 -29.56
C MET A 1 2.68 12.70 -28.11
N THR A 2 1.92 11.63 -27.86
CA THR A 2 1.50 11.23 -26.50
C THR A 2 2.10 9.85 -26.20
N LYS A 3 3.43 9.81 -26.02
CA LYS A 3 4.14 8.58 -25.63
C LYS A 3 3.89 8.31 -24.14
N GLN A 4 3.08 7.29 -23.87
CA GLN A 4 3.25 6.34 -22.76
C GLN A 4 3.73 6.94 -21.41
N LYS A 5 2.82 7.50 -20.60
CA LYS A 5 3.09 7.69 -19.17
C LYS A 5 2.91 6.34 -18.46
N THR A 6 3.98 5.55 -18.54
CA THR A 6 4.33 4.41 -17.68
C THR A 6 3.28 3.30 -17.55
N GLY A 7 3.23 2.39 -18.53
CA GLY A 7 2.57 1.07 -18.43
C GLY A 7 3.26 0.09 -17.48
N LYS A 8 3.93 0.58 -16.43
CA LYS A 8 4.41 -0.21 -15.30
C LYS A 8 3.58 0.20 -14.11
N GLY A 9 2.96 -0.76 -13.43
CA GLY A 9 2.23 -0.50 -12.18
C GLY A 9 3.10 0.36 -11.25
N ILE A 10 2.51 1.44 -10.72
CA ILE A 10 3.15 2.39 -9.80
C ILE A 10 3.76 1.66 -8.59
N ILE A 11 3.19 0.51 -8.27
CA ILE A 11 3.64 -0.42 -7.24
C ILE A 11 4.64 -1.39 -7.91
N PRO A 12 5.93 -1.35 -7.55
CA PRO A 12 6.89 -2.32 -8.07
C PRO A 12 6.47 -3.74 -7.69
N SER A 13 6.70 -4.72 -8.58
CA SER A 13 6.44 -6.15 -8.35
C SER A 13 7.42 -6.78 -7.33
N VAL A 14 7.63 -6.10 -6.21
CA VAL A 14 8.38 -6.60 -5.06
C VAL A 14 7.42 -7.06 -3.98
N SER A 15 7.88 -7.89 -3.05
CA SER A 15 7.04 -8.42 -1.97
C SER A 15 6.34 -7.29 -1.21
N THR A 16 5.05 -7.49 -0.88
CA THR A 16 4.20 -6.52 -0.17
C THR A 16 4.81 -6.01 1.13
N TYR A 17 5.57 -6.85 1.85
CA TYR A 17 6.32 -6.46 3.05
C TYR A 17 7.36 -5.37 2.80
N LYS A 18 8.07 -5.41 1.66
CA LYS A 18 9.08 -4.39 1.29
C LYS A 18 8.40 -3.08 0.87
N LEU A 19 7.24 -3.19 0.22
CA LEU A 19 6.45 -2.04 -0.22
C LEU A 19 5.88 -1.25 0.96
N ARG A 20 5.47 -1.91 2.04
CA ARG A 20 4.82 -1.30 3.21
C ARG A 20 5.71 -0.27 3.94
N ASN A 21 7.02 -0.48 3.91
CA ASN A 21 8.00 0.48 4.46
C ASN A 21 8.51 1.48 3.41
N SER A 22 8.02 1.41 2.18
CA SER A 22 8.49 2.26 1.10
C SER A 22 7.59 3.48 0.92
N GLU A 23 8.24 4.57 0.54
CA GLU A 23 7.60 5.84 0.28
C GLU A 23 7.12 5.94 -1.17
N ILE A 24 5.93 5.42 -1.45
CA ILE A 24 5.38 5.36 -2.81
C ILE A 24 4.52 6.60 -3.07
N TYR A 25 4.80 7.28 -4.19
CA TYR A 25 4.05 8.44 -4.64
C TYR A 25 3.51 8.22 -6.05
N TYR A 26 2.27 8.61 -6.28
CA TYR A 26 1.70 8.73 -7.61
C TYR A 26 1.44 10.21 -7.91
N GLY A 27 2.39 10.83 -8.62
CA GLY A 27 2.39 12.29 -8.78
C GLY A 27 2.61 12.97 -7.43
N ALA A 28 1.64 13.79 -7.00
CA ALA A 28 1.64 14.46 -5.69
C ALA A 28 0.89 13.67 -4.60
N ILE A 29 0.34 12.49 -4.93
CA ILE A 29 -0.48 11.70 -4.01
C ILE A 29 0.39 10.63 -3.35
N ARG A 30 0.35 10.57 -2.02
CA ARG A 30 0.97 9.50 -1.24
C ARG A 30 0.15 8.21 -1.38
N VAL A 31 0.80 7.12 -1.77
CA VAL A 31 0.17 5.81 -1.93
C VAL A 31 0.69 4.85 -0.86
N PHE A 32 -0.22 4.28 -0.09
CA PHE A 32 0.10 3.27 0.92
C PHE A 32 -0.25 1.87 0.41
N PRO A 33 0.74 0.99 0.22
CA PRO A 33 0.48 -0.40 -0.08
C PRO A 33 0.09 -1.14 1.20
N SER A 34 -1.13 -1.65 1.27
CA SER A 34 -1.58 -2.54 2.34
C SER A 34 -2.07 -3.87 1.76
N TYR A 35 -2.20 -4.89 2.62
CA TYR A 35 -2.71 -6.19 2.20
C TYR A 35 -4.18 -6.09 1.77
N ILE A 36 -4.61 -7.02 0.91
CA ILE A 36 -6.02 -7.14 0.57
C ILE A 36 -6.82 -7.45 1.84
N MET A 37 -7.72 -6.53 2.20
CA MET A 37 -8.52 -6.62 3.42
C MET A 37 -9.76 -7.52 3.22
N THR A 38 -9.98 -7.98 1.99
CA THR A 38 -11.16 -8.74 1.54
C THR A 38 -10.88 -10.24 1.46
N GLY A 39 -11.88 -11.03 1.88
CA GLY A 39 -11.85 -12.50 1.88
C GLY A 39 -11.34 -13.11 3.19
N GLY A 40 -11.39 -14.45 3.30
CA GLY A 40 -11.00 -15.17 4.52
C GLY A 40 -9.52 -15.06 4.88
N ASN A 41 -8.67 -14.55 3.98
CA ASN A 41 -7.23 -14.38 4.21
C ASN A 41 -6.88 -13.38 5.34
N ILE A 42 -7.76 -12.40 5.59
CA ILE A 42 -7.61 -11.48 6.73
C ILE A 42 -7.80 -12.19 8.08
N LEU A 43 -8.58 -13.28 8.10
CA LEU A 43 -8.92 -14.06 9.30
C LEU A 43 -7.90 -15.16 9.59
N ILE A 44 -6.97 -15.45 8.67
CA ILE A 44 -5.97 -16.53 8.83
C ILE A 44 -4.88 -16.13 9.83
N GLU A 45 -4.50 -14.85 9.86
CA GLU A 45 -3.44 -14.35 10.73
C GLU A 45 -3.90 -13.07 11.44
N LYS A 46 -3.99 -13.12 12.77
CA LYS A 46 -4.27 -11.94 13.63
C LYS A 46 -3.34 -10.75 13.30
N SER A 47 -2.10 -11.06 12.91
CA SER A 47 -1.10 -10.08 12.50
C SER A 47 -1.51 -9.27 11.26
N LYS A 48 -2.33 -9.81 10.34
CA LYS A 48 -2.81 -9.06 9.16
C LYS A 48 -3.81 -7.97 9.53
N PHE A 49 -4.65 -8.21 10.53
CA PHE A 49 -5.57 -7.20 11.05
C PHE A 49 -4.82 -6.07 11.75
N GLU A 50 -3.85 -6.42 12.61
CA GLU A 50 -2.98 -5.45 13.28
C GLU A 50 -2.16 -4.63 12.28
N MET A 51 -1.62 -5.26 11.24
CA MET A 51 -0.90 -4.56 10.16
C MET A 51 -1.79 -3.57 9.41
N ALA A 52 -3.03 -3.94 9.08
CA ALA A 52 -3.97 -3.01 8.43
C ALA A 52 -4.32 -1.82 9.34
N ALA A 53 -4.52 -2.07 10.64
CA ALA A 53 -4.78 -1.01 11.62
C ALA A 53 -3.60 -0.05 11.76
N GLU A 54 -2.38 -0.56 11.83
CA GLU A 54 -1.15 0.25 11.83
C GLU A 54 -0.99 1.09 10.55
N ASP A 55 -1.33 0.52 9.39
CA ASP A 55 -1.27 1.25 8.12
C ASP A 55 -2.23 2.44 8.13
N ILE A 56 -3.47 2.22 8.56
CA ILE A 56 -4.48 3.28 8.69
C ILE A 56 -4.02 4.34 9.69
N LYS A 57 -3.42 3.94 10.83
CA LYS A 57 -2.87 4.89 11.80
C LYS A 57 -1.82 5.79 11.17
N LYS A 58 -0.86 5.23 10.44
CA LYS A 58 0.18 6.02 9.74
C LYS A 58 -0.41 6.95 8.68
N MET A 59 -1.47 6.52 7.99
CA MET A 59 -2.20 7.39 7.05
C MET A 59 -2.84 8.58 7.77
N LEU A 60 -3.45 8.33 8.93
CA LEU A 60 -4.06 9.38 9.77
C LEU A 60 -3.01 10.35 10.31
N GLU A 61 -1.84 9.86 10.72
CA GLU A 61 -0.72 10.70 11.18
C GLU A 61 -0.13 11.62 10.10
N LEU A 62 -0.30 11.30 8.80
CA LEU A 62 0.14 12.19 7.71
C LEU A 62 -0.85 13.30 7.38
N ILE A 63 -2.12 13.16 7.76
CA ILE A 63 -3.17 14.13 7.46
C ILE A 63 -3.52 15.03 8.66
N GLY A 64 -3.18 14.60 9.89
CA GLY A 64 -3.38 15.34 11.14
C GLY A 64 -2.20 16.23 11.45
#